data_AF-L8LK82-F1
#
_entry.id   AF-L8LK82-F1
#
_cell.length_a   1.000
_cell.length_b   1.000
_cell.length_c   1.000
_cell.angle_alpha   90.00
_cell.angle_beta   90.00
_cell.angle_gamma   90.00
#
_symmetry.space_group_name_H-M   'P 1'
#
loop_
_entity.id
_entity.type
_entity.pdbx_description
1 polymer ?
#
loop_
_entity_poly.entity_id
_entity_poly.type
_entity_poly.pdbx_seq_one_letter_code
_entity_poly.pdbx_strand_id
1 'polypeptide(L)'
;VDLDFIEGIGETDPFEYPEFVSLVNYIQDFLVNYPNETDFWEILNKNLTEALLVETIPTSFGVEYNLDEILDSLTVDVQVESGSSLVNFPRGSLVTQEVDQLVVGAITDQSIGLNPSVPVNM
;
A
#
# COMPACT_ATOMS: atom_id res chain seq x y z
N VAL A 1 4.82 11.02 -4.07
CA VAL A 1 4.60 9.56 -3.95
C VAL A 1 5.68 8.89 -4.75
N ASP A 2 6.39 7.97 -4.13
CA ASP A 2 7.44 7.15 -4.71
C ASP A 2 7.03 5.68 -4.57
N LEU A 3 7.12 4.93 -5.67
CA LEU A 3 6.63 3.57 -5.81
C LEU A 3 7.83 2.66 -6.04
N ASP A 4 8.13 1.81 -5.05
CA ASP A 4 9.18 0.82 -5.16
C ASP A 4 8.54 -0.51 -5.55
N PHE A 5 8.70 -0.90 -6.81
CA PHE A 5 8.07 -2.10 -7.35
C PHE A 5 8.85 -3.36 -7.00
N ILE A 6 8.14 -4.48 -6.91
CA ILE A 6 8.75 -5.81 -6.75
C ILE A 6 9.77 -6.06 -7.86
N GLU A 7 10.90 -6.66 -7.50
CA GLU A 7 11.93 -7.04 -8.47
C GLU A 7 11.34 -7.92 -9.59
N GLY A 8 11.61 -7.55 -10.85
CA GLY A 8 11.22 -8.33 -12.04
C GLY A 8 9.84 -8.03 -12.60
N ILE A 9 9.06 -7.13 -12.00
CA ILE A 9 7.75 -6.72 -12.56
C ILE A 9 7.93 -6.14 -13.97
N GLY A 10 7.05 -6.51 -14.90
CA GLY A 10 7.08 -5.99 -16.25
C GLY A 10 8.23 -6.47 -17.13
N GLU A 11 9.14 -7.33 -16.63
CA GLU A 11 10.22 -7.91 -17.44
C GLU A 11 9.68 -8.87 -18.50
N THR A 12 8.64 -9.64 -18.16
CA THR A 12 8.03 -10.63 -19.07
C THR A 12 6.73 -10.15 -19.70
N ASP A 13 5.94 -9.35 -18.97
CA ASP A 13 4.72 -8.73 -19.47
C ASP A 13 4.67 -7.22 -19.08
N PRO A 14 4.95 -6.30 -20.02
CA PRO A 14 4.91 -4.86 -19.75
C PRO A 14 3.56 -4.33 -19.25
N PHE A 15 2.48 -5.09 -19.38
CA PHE A 15 1.14 -4.72 -18.88
C PHE A 15 0.95 -4.97 -17.38
N GLU A 16 1.94 -5.55 -16.69
CA GLU A 16 1.95 -5.67 -15.23
C GLU A 16 2.14 -4.31 -14.53
N TYR A 17 2.69 -3.31 -15.24
CA TYR A 17 2.78 -1.96 -14.69
C TYR A 17 1.41 -1.30 -14.62
N PRO A 18 1.06 -0.71 -13.46
CA PRO A 18 -0.23 -0.06 -13.27
C PRO A 18 -0.34 1.22 -14.12
N GLU A 19 -1.57 1.62 -14.39
CA GLU A 19 -1.89 2.87 -15.07
C GLU A 19 -1.82 4.04 -14.07
N PHE A 20 -0.90 4.98 -14.28
CA PHE A 20 -0.60 6.04 -13.30
C PHE A 20 -1.64 7.16 -13.21
N VAL A 21 -2.41 7.45 -14.25
CA VAL A 21 -3.44 8.51 -14.21
C VAL A 21 -4.52 8.18 -13.19
N SER A 22 -4.93 6.92 -13.13
CA SER A 22 -5.93 6.43 -12.17
C SER A 22 -5.44 6.55 -10.73
N LEU A 23 -4.16 6.25 -10.47
CA LEU A 23 -3.52 6.50 -9.16
C LEU A 23 -3.54 7.99 -8.79
N VAL A 24 -3.18 8.88 -9.72
CA VAL A 24 -3.18 10.32 -9.46
C VAL A 24 -4.59 10.83 -9.15
N ASN A 25 -5.60 10.37 -9.90
CA ASN A 25 -7.00 10.73 -9.65
C ASN A 25 -7.47 10.24 -8.29
N TYR A 26 -7.14 8.99 -7.93
CA TYR A 26 -7.45 8.43 -6.62
C TYR A 26 -6.86 9.29 -5.48
N ILE A 27 -5.58 9.68 -5.57
CA ILE A 27 -4.94 10.55 -4.57
C ILE A 27 -5.65 11.91 -4.49
N GLN A 28 -5.98 12.52 -5.63
CA GLN A 28 -6.70 13.79 -5.65
C GLN A 28 -8.08 13.68 -4.99
N ASP A 29 -8.84 12.64 -5.33
CA ASP A 29 -10.17 12.40 -4.78
C ASP A 29 -10.10 12.13 -3.27
N PHE A 30 -9.10 11.37 -2.81
CA PHE A 30 -8.85 11.15 -1.39
C PHE A 30 -8.61 12.48 -0.65
N LEU A 31 -7.73 13.33 -1.19
CA LEU A 31 -7.37 14.61 -0.56
C LEU A 31 -8.55 15.61 -0.55
N VAL A 32 -9.33 15.65 -1.63
CA VAL A 32 -10.50 16.55 -1.76
C VAL A 32 -11.64 16.12 -0.84
N ASN A 33 -11.86 14.82 -0.69
CA ASN A 33 -12.96 14.26 0.08
C ASN A 33 -12.55 13.80 1.49
N TYR A 34 -11.35 14.16 1.94
CA TYR A 34 -10.83 13.73 3.24
C TYR A 34 -11.76 14.24 4.37
N PRO A 35 -12.37 13.35 5.17
CA PRO A 35 -13.50 13.71 6.03
C PRO A 35 -13.13 14.61 7.21
N ASN A 36 -11.87 14.60 7.62
CA ASN A 36 -11.38 15.29 8.82
C ASN A 36 -10.43 16.43 8.45
N GLU A 37 -10.95 17.51 7.87
CA GLU A 37 -10.15 18.67 7.41
C GLU A 37 -9.25 19.32 8.49
N THR A 38 -9.52 19.06 9.78
CA THR A 38 -8.75 19.59 10.91
C THR A 38 -7.62 18.67 11.39
N ASP A 39 -7.49 17.47 10.82
CA ASP A 39 -6.43 16.55 11.19
C ASP A 39 -5.05 17.13 10.86
N PHE A 40 -4.05 16.70 11.62
CA PHE A 40 -2.67 17.00 11.28
C PHE A 40 -2.28 16.30 9.97
N TRP A 41 -1.45 16.97 9.17
CA TRP A 41 -0.91 16.44 7.92
C TRP A 41 -0.23 15.06 8.08
N GLU A 42 0.34 14.78 9.25
CA GLU A 42 0.92 13.47 9.58
C GLU A 42 -0.12 12.35 9.66
N ILE A 43 -1.33 12.66 10.15
CA ILE A 43 -2.44 11.71 10.22
C ILE A 43 -3.02 11.50 8.82
N LEU A 44 -3.26 12.58 8.08
CA LEU A 44 -3.69 12.51 6.69
C LEU A 44 -2.71 11.69 5.83
N ASN A 45 -1.39 11.89 5.99
CA ASN A 45 -0.39 11.15 5.23
C ASN A 45 -0.39 9.65 5.55
N LYS A 46 -0.56 9.28 6.82
CA LYS A 46 -0.71 7.87 7.21
C LYS A 46 -1.98 7.25 6.60
N ASN A 47 -3.10 7.96 6.68
CA ASN A 47 -4.37 7.48 6.13
C ASN A 47 -4.31 7.36 4.61
N LEU A 48 -3.65 8.30 3.91
CA LEU A 48 -3.42 8.20 2.47
C LEU A 48 -2.55 6.99 2.12
N THR A 49 -1.48 6.75 2.89
CA THR A 49 -0.59 5.59 2.68
C THR A 49 -1.35 4.28 2.87
N GLU A 50 -2.15 4.17 3.92
CA GLU A 50 -3.00 3.00 4.19
C GLU A 50 -4.04 2.80 3.09
N ALA A 51 -4.75 3.85 2.69
CA ALA A 51 -5.76 3.78 1.64
C ALA A 51 -5.16 3.39 0.29
N LEU A 52 -3.94 3.83 -0.04
CA LEU A 52 -3.23 3.46 -1.26
C LEU A 52 -2.85 1.97 -1.30
N LEU A 53 -2.54 1.37 -0.16
CA LEU A 53 -2.13 -0.04 -0.08
C LEU A 53 -3.31 -1.00 0.10
N VAL A 54 -4.40 -0.57 0.73
CA VAL A 54 -5.54 -1.44 1.08
C VAL A 54 -6.69 -1.34 0.08
N GLU A 55 -6.91 -0.17 -0.52
CA GLU A 55 -8.04 0.04 -1.42
C GLU A 55 -7.67 -0.27 -2.88
N THR A 56 -8.66 -0.80 -3.59
CA THR A 56 -8.56 -1.07 -5.02
C THR A 56 -8.64 0.21 -5.83
N ILE A 57 -7.70 0.40 -6.75
CA ILE A 57 -7.65 1.57 -7.63
C ILE A 57 -8.39 1.27 -8.94
N PRO A 58 -9.51 1.96 -9.20
CA PRO A 58 -10.25 1.77 -10.45
C PRO A 58 -9.59 2.49 -11.60
N THR A 59 -9.45 1.81 -12.75
CA THR A 59 -8.99 2.47 -13.99
C THR A 59 -10.14 2.87 -14.89
N SER A 60 -9.89 3.86 -15.75
CA SER A 60 -10.84 4.31 -16.77
C SER A 60 -11.23 3.23 -17.80
N PHE A 61 -10.50 2.12 -17.86
CA PHE A 61 -10.75 1.00 -18.77
C PHE A 61 -11.49 -0.18 -18.11
N GLY A 62 -11.91 -0.03 -16.85
CA GLY A 62 -12.62 -1.07 -16.09
C GLY A 62 -11.72 -2.20 -15.58
N VAL A 63 -10.40 -2.00 -15.64
CA VAL A 63 -9.41 -2.84 -14.96
C VAL A 63 -9.15 -2.22 -13.59
N GLU A 64 -9.02 -3.05 -12.57
CA GLU A 64 -8.77 -2.65 -11.20
C GLU A 64 -7.44 -3.27 -10.74
N TYR A 65 -6.70 -2.58 -9.88
CA TYR A 65 -5.47 -3.12 -9.31
C TYR A 65 -5.29 -2.62 -7.87
N ASN A 66 -4.56 -3.40 -7.08
CA ASN A 66 -4.14 -3.04 -5.72
C ASN A 66 -2.63 -2.78 -5.74
N LEU A 67 -2.16 -1.74 -5.05
CA LEU A 67 -0.72 -1.42 -5.03
C LEU A 67 0.10 -2.42 -4.21
N ASP A 68 -0.48 -3.02 -3.17
CA ASP A 68 0.20 -4.01 -2.33
C ASP A 68 0.55 -5.31 -3.09
N GLU A 69 -0.11 -5.59 -4.21
CA GLU A 69 0.20 -6.75 -5.05
C GLU A 69 1.45 -6.55 -5.93
N ILE A 70 1.88 -5.30 -6.15
CA ILE A 70 2.91 -4.95 -7.15
C ILE A 70 4.08 -4.13 -6.58
N LEU A 71 3.98 -3.67 -5.34
CA LEU A 71 5.02 -2.90 -4.66
C LEU A 71 5.75 -3.74 -3.60
N ASP A 72 7.05 -3.49 -3.47
CA ASP A 72 7.84 -3.87 -2.30
C ASP A 72 7.71 -2.80 -1.21
N SER A 73 7.72 -1.51 -1.58
CA SER A 73 7.50 -0.41 -0.64
C SER A 73 6.80 0.80 -1.27
N LEU A 74 6.11 1.58 -0.44
CA LEU A 74 5.44 2.83 -0.81
C LEU A 74 5.98 3.95 0.06
N THR A 75 6.45 5.04 -0.57
CA THR A 75 6.80 6.27 0.15
C THR A 75 5.90 7.44 -0.25
N VAL A 76 5.19 8.00 0.73
CA VAL A 76 4.32 9.17 0.56
C VAL A 76 4.93 10.38 1.28
N ASP A 77 5.34 11.35 0.46
CA ASP A 77 5.82 12.66 0.90
C ASP A 77 4.74 13.72 0.68
N VAL A 78 4.22 14.29 1.77
CA VAL A 78 3.28 15.42 1.75
C VAL A 78 4.02 16.65 2.22
N GLN A 79 4.19 17.62 1.31
CA GLN A 79 4.81 18.91 1.60
C GLN A 79 3.75 20.01 1.64
N VAL A 80 3.86 20.89 2.62
CA VAL A 80 2.94 22.00 2.86
C VAL A 80 3.73 23.30 2.87
N GLU A 81 3.46 24.13 1.87
CA GLU A 81 4.10 25.43 1.68
C GLU A 81 3.82 26.40 2.84
N SER A 82 4.79 27.27 3.10
CA SER A 82 4.66 28.34 4.09
C SER A 82 3.53 29.31 3.71
N GLY A 83 2.78 29.81 4.70
CA GLY A 83 1.63 30.70 4.47
C GLY A 83 0.30 29.96 4.28
N SER A 84 0.33 28.63 4.25
CA SER A 84 -0.86 27.79 4.43
C SER A 84 -1.31 27.82 5.91
N SER A 85 -2.59 28.16 6.15
CA SER A 85 -3.23 28.10 7.48
C SER A 85 -2.42 28.77 8.61
N LEU A 86 -2.32 30.11 8.60
CA LEU A 86 -1.73 30.98 9.66
C LEU A 86 -0.30 30.64 10.11
N VAL A 87 0.38 29.66 9.50
CA VAL A 87 1.71 29.17 9.87
C VAL A 87 2.69 29.51 8.75
N ASN A 88 3.77 30.21 9.12
CA ASN A 88 4.73 30.80 8.19
C ASN A 88 6.07 30.06 8.10
N PHE A 89 6.05 28.74 8.26
CA PHE A 89 7.20 27.89 7.99
C PHE A 89 6.76 26.65 7.21
N PRO A 90 7.62 26.10 6.34
CA PRO A 90 7.30 24.88 5.60
C PRO A 90 7.13 23.71 6.58
N ARG A 91 6.20 22.82 6.26
CA ARG A 91 5.94 21.60 7.03
C ARG A 91 5.81 20.45 6.03
N GLY A 92 6.18 19.26 6.47
CA GLY A 92 5.97 18.08 5.66
C GLY A 92 5.86 16.83 6.51
N SER A 93 5.37 15.77 5.89
CA SER A 93 5.31 14.43 6.47
C SER A 93 5.80 13.45 5.42
N LEU A 94 6.68 12.54 5.82
CA LEU A 94 7.16 11.44 5.00
C LEU A 94 6.76 10.13 5.68
N VAL A 95 6.05 9.27 4.97
CA VAL A 95 5.69 7.93 5.42
C VAL A 95 6.26 6.94 4.41
N THR A 96 7.01 5.96 4.88
CA THR A 96 7.46 4.81 4.09
C THR A 96 6.86 3.55 4.71
N GLN A 97 6.21 2.74 3.89
CA GLN A 97 5.59 1.49 4.29
C GLN A 97 6.10 0.37 3.39
N GLU A 98 6.77 -0.61 4.00
CA GLU A 98 7.09 -1.88 3.36
C GLU A 98 5.82 -2.71 3.21
N VAL A 99 5.70 -3.41 2.10
CA VAL A 99 4.57 -4.29 1.81
C VAL A 99 4.97 -5.72 2.14
N ASP A 100 4.35 -6.29 3.18
CA ASP A 100 4.53 -7.70 3.51
C ASP A 100 3.84 -8.56 2.44
N GLN A 101 4.60 -8.94 1.42
CA GLN A 101 4.17 -9.91 0.42
C GLN A 101 3.86 -11.24 1.12
N LEU A 102 2.59 -11.63 1.18
CA LEU A 102 2.25 -13.00 1.56
C LEU A 102 2.85 -13.93 0.50
N VAL A 103 3.98 -14.55 0.81
CA VAL A 103 4.54 -15.60 -0.05
C VAL A 103 3.54 -16.75 -0.09
N VAL A 104 2.71 -16.82 -1.15
CA VAL A 104 1.76 -17.92 -1.45
C VAL A 104 2.54 -19.17 -1.92
N GLY A 105 3.60 -19.51 -1.20
CA GLY A 105 4.49 -20.65 -1.42
C GLY A 105 5.11 -21.21 -0.13
N ALA A 106 4.93 -20.55 1.02
CA ALA A 106 5.51 -20.99 2.29
C ALA A 106 4.62 -21.98 3.09
N ILE A 107 3.58 -22.55 2.48
CA ILE A 107 2.75 -23.61 3.11
C ILE A 107 3.05 -24.98 2.48
N THR A 108 4.32 -25.33 2.35
CA THR A 108 4.76 -26.72 2.15
C THR A 108 6.01 -27.00 2.95
N ASP A 109 5.88 -27.13 4.26
CA ASP A 109 6.53 -28.17 5.07
C ASP A 109 6.23 -27.90 6.56
N GLN A 110 5.07 -28.37 7.01
CA GLN A 110 5.02 -28.91 8.36
C GLN A 110 4.60 -30.36 8.23
N SER A 111 5.61 -31.22 8.17
CA SER A 111 5.50 -32.60 8.60
C SER A 111 4.57 -32.71 9.81
N ILE A 112 3.35 -33.20 9.55
CA ILE A 112 2.47 -33.76 10.57
C ILE A 112 3.25 -34.90 11.22
N GLY A 113 3.88 -34.58 12.35
CA GLY A 113 4.51 -35.56 13.22
C GLY A 113 3.48 -36.64 13.53
N LEU A 114 3.70 -37.83 12.99
CA LEU A 114 2.99 -39.04 13.36
C LEU A 114 3.08 -39.18 14.88
N ASN A 115 1.96 -38.99 15.58
CA ASN A 115 1.84 -39.36 16.98
C ASN A 115 1.85 -40.90 17.06
N PRO A 116 2.88 -41.55 17.63
CA PRO A 116 2.87 -42.99 17.77
C PRO A 116 1.84 -43.38 18.84
N SER A 117 0.91 -44.24 18.42
CA SER A 117 -0.18 -44.84 19.17
C SER A 117 0.11 -45.08 20.66
N VAL A 118 -0.72 -44.49 21.54
CA VAL A 118 -0.84 -44.92 22.94
C VAL A 118 -1.52 -46.30 22.96
N PRO A 119 -0.97 -47.33 23.62
CA PRO A 119 -1.64 -48.61 23.72
C PRO A 119 -2.82 -48.51 24.71
N VAL A 120 -4.01 -48.92 24.26
CA VAL A 120 -5.17 -49.11 25.13
C VAL A 120 -4.99 -50.43 25.87
N ASN A 121 -4.75 -50.37 27.18
CA ASN A 121 -4.78 -51.55 28.04
C ASN A 121 -6.24 -51.98 28.27
N MET A 122 -6.51 -53.28 28.09
CA MET A 122 -7.79 -53.94 28.37
C MET A 122 -7.80 -54.52 29.78
#